data_AF-A0A7U5HVQ9-F1
#
_entry.id   AF-A0A7U5HVQ9-F1
#
_cell.length_a   1.000
_cell.length_b   1.000
_cell.length_c   1.000
_cell.angle_alpha   90.00
_cell.angle_beta   90.00
_cell.angle_gamma   90.00
#
_symmetry.space_group_name_H-M   'P 1'
#
loop_
_entity.id
_entity.type
_entity.pdbx_description
1 polymer ?
#
loop_
_entity_poly.entity_id
_entity_poly.type
_entity_poly.pdbx_seq_one_letter_code
_entity_poly.pdbx_strand_id
1 'polypeptide(L)'
;MTLEAERPDGPSGATPTVLEAIVRQLCLSATYNRTRMILAPHILYTRNAALYVDAFVVSREGMLPREPKMGVFKLDGLNDLQLLQRPFEASDMFQPEAAKYAGVTLMAIEPPANDSQL
;
A
#
# COMPACT_ATOMS: atom_id res chain seq x y z
N MET A 1 -0.45 8.51 -37.23
CA MET A 1 -0.41 7.25 -36.47
C MET A 1 -0.51 7.62 -35.01
N THR A 2 -1.72 7.65 -34.48
CA THR A 2 -1.97 8.01 -33.08
C THR A 2 -1.69 6.75 -32.26
N LEU A 3 -0.66 6.78 -31.42
CA LEU A 3 -0.43 5.72 -30.44
C LEU A 3 -1.55 5.83 -29.41
N GLU A 4 -2.59 5.03 -29.58
CA GLU A 4 -3.56 4.80 -28.51
C GLU A 4 -2.77 4.22 -27.34
N ALA A 5 -2.66 4.97 -26.25
CA ALA A 5 -2.05 4.46 -25.03
C ALA A 5 -2.84 3.22 -24.61
N GLU A 6 -2.19 2.07 -24.69
CA GLU A 6 -2.75 0.78 -24.30
C GLU A 6 -3.31 0.91 -22.88
N ARG A 7 -4.64 0.86 -22.75
CA ARG A 7 -5.25 0.77 -21.42
C ARG A 7 -4.81 -0.57 -20.86
N PRO A 8 -4.30 -0.65 -19.62
CA PRO A 8 -3.97 -1.94 -19.05
C PRO A 8 -5.23 -2.82 -19.06
N ASP A 9 -5.14 -3.99 -19.69
CA ASP A 9 -6.20 -5.00 -19.70
C ASP A 9 -6.35 -5.58 -18.30
N GLY A 10 -7.18 -4.94 -17.46
CA GLY A 10 -7.40 -5.35 -16.08
C GLY A 10 -8.36 -4.46 -15.30
N PRO A 11 -8.81 -4.92 -14.11
CA PRO A 11 -9.64 -4.12 -13.23
C PRO A 11 -8.88 -2.86 -12.80
N SER A 12 -9.54 -1.71 -12.88
CA SER A 12 -8.98 -0.41 -12.55
C SER A 12 -9.63 0.20 -11.30
N GLY A 13 -8.99 1.20 -10.72
CA GLY A 13 -9.44 1.90 -9.52
C GLY A 13 -8.64 1.53 -8.27
N ALA A 14 -9.04 2.11 -7.14
CA ALA A 14 -8.20 2.10 -5.93
C ALA A 14 -7.92 0.69 -5.38
N THR A 15 -8.94 -0.18 -5.31
CA THR A 15 -8.78 -1.52 -4.73
C THR A 15 -7.84 -2.40 -5.55
N PRO A 16 -8.02 -2.57 -6.88
CA PRO A 16 -7.05 -3.30 -7.71
C PRO A 16 -5.63 -2.73 -7.61
N THR A 17 -5.47 -1.40 -7.65
CA THR A 17 -4.14 -0.76 -7.56
C THR A 17 -3.44 -1.03 -6.23
N VAL A 18 -4.16 -1.00 -5.10
CA VAL A 18 -3.57 -1.34 -3.79
C VAL A 18 -3.23 -2.82 -3.69
N LEU A 19 -4.11 -3.70 -4.17
CA LEU A 19 -3.83 -5.15 -4.18
C LEU A 19 -2.57 -5.45 -4.98
N GLU A 20 -2.45 -4.88 -6.17
CA GLU A 20 -1.27 -5.00 -7.01
C GLU A 20 -0.01 -4.48 -6.30
N ALA A 21 -0.11 -3.31 -5.67
CA ALA A 21 1.00 -2.71 -4.93
C ALA A 21 1.49 -3.58 -3.76
N ILE A 22 0.57 -4.23 -3.03
CA ILE A 22 0.93 -5.14 -1.94
C ILE A 22 1.58 -6.40 -2.50
N VAL A 23 0.97 -7.06 -3.49
CA VAL A 23 1.47 -8.31 -4.08
C VAL A 23 2.84 -8.12 -4.73
N ARG A 24 3.05 -7.00 -5.41
CA ARG A 24 4.32 -6.69 -6.09
C ARG A 24 5.31 -5.92 -5.20
N GLN A 25 4.93 -5.61 -3.96
CA GLN A 25 5.69 -4.76 -3.03
C GLN A 25 6.18 -3.45 -3.67
N LEU A 26 5.26 -2.76 -4.36
CA LEU A 26 5.51 -1.50 -5.04
C LEU A 26 4.90 -0.32 -4.28
N CYS A 27 5.59 0.81 -4.29
CA CYS A 27 5.09 2.02 -3.66
C CYS A 27 3.86 2.57 -4.39
N LEU A 28 3.03 3.28 -3.65
CA LEU A 28 1.91 4.08 -4.16
C LEU A 28 2.23 5.57 -4.00
N SER A 29 1.84 6.40 -4.97
CA SER A 29 1.62 7.82 -4.70
C SER A 29 0.13 8.07 -4.48
N ALA A 30 -0.20 8.89 -3.48
CA ALA A 30 -1.59 9.27 -3.21
C ALA A 30 -1.66 10.65 -2.55
N THR A 31 -2.82 11.28 -2.65
CA THR A 31 -3.21 12.44 -1.86
C THR A 31 -4.17 11.99 -0.75
N TYR A 32 -3.76 12.15 0.51
CA TYR A 32 -4.59 11.87 1.69
C TYR A 32 -4.67 13.10 2.57
N ASN A 33 -5.88 13.52 2.96
CA ASN A 33 -6.11 14.75 3.72
C ASN A 33 -5.34 15.97 3.15
N ARG A 34 -5.39 16.14 1.82
CA ARG A 34 -4.71 17.21 1.05
C ARG A 34 -3.18 17.17 1.10
N THR A 35 -2.58 16.09 1.61
CA THR A 35 -1.13 15.89 1.62
C THR A 35 -0.77 14.82 0.60
N ARG A 36 0.17 15.12 -0.30
CA ARG A 36 0.76 14.15 -1.23
C ARG A 36 1.77 13.28 -0.49
N MET A 37 1.68 11.98 -0.68
CA MET A 37 2.50 10.98 0.02
C MET A 37 3.00 9.94 -0.96
N ILE A 38 4.17 9.38 -0.65
CA ILE A 38 4.59 8.06 -1.16
C ILE A 38 4.41 7.06 -0.03
N LEU A 39 3.67 5.99 -0.31
CA LEU A 39 3.28 4.96 0.64
C LEU A 39 3.86 3.61 0.21
N ALA A 40 4.38 2.85 1.16
CA ALA A 40 4.71 1.43 0.98
C ALA A 40 3.58 0.61 1.63
N PRO A 41 2.58 0.13 0.87
CA PRO A 41 1.41 -0.55 1.42
C PRO A 41 1.77 -1.96 1.93
N HIS A 42 1.53 -2.22 3.21
CA HIS A 42 1.87 -3.51 3.83
C HIS A 42 0.68 -4.46 3.94
N ILE A 43 -0.52 -3.92 4.17
CA ILE A 43 -1.71 -4.75 4.40
C ILE A 43 -2.99 -3.99 4.04
N LEU A 44 -3.94 -4.70 3.44
CA LEU A 44 -5.30 -4.29 3.15
C LEU A 44 -6.27 -5.14 3.99
N TYR A 45 -7.17 -4.50 4.73
CA TYR A 45 -8.12 -5.17 5.60
C TYR A 45 -9.45 -4.40 5.67
N THR A 46 -10.47 -5.06 6.23
CA THR A 46 -11.78 -4.45 6.45
C THR A 46 -11.95 -4.03 7.91
N ARG A 47 -12.60 -2.88 8.14
CA ARG A 47 -13.05 -2.45 9.48
C ARG A 47 -14.33 -1.65 9.33
N ASN A 48 -15.40 -2.06 10.03
CA ASN A 48 -16.73 -1.43 9.95
C ASN A 48 -17.22 -1.26 8.49
N ALA A 49 -17.13 -2.34 7.69
CA ALA A 49 -17.49 -2.37 6.27
C ALA A 49 -16.72 -1.41 5.34
N ALA A 50 -15.64 -0.77 5.81
CA ALA A 50 -14.74 0.04 5.00
C ALA A 50 -13.38 -0.64 4.82
N LEU A 51 -12.72 -0.32 3.70
CA LEU A 51 -11.36 -0.79 3.40
C LEU A 51 -10.31 0.16 3.97
N TYR A 52 -9.30 -0.43 4.61
CA TYR A 52 -8.16 0.27 5.17
C TYR A 52 -6.85 -0.34 4.69
N VAL A 53 -5.88 0.54 4.46
CA VAL A 53 -4.51 0.19 4.11
C VAL A 53 -3.61 0.67 5.23
N ASP A 54 -2.83 -0.24 5.82
CA ASP A 54 -1.71 0.16 6.65
C ASP A 54 -0.46 0.18 5.78
N ALA A 55 0.22 1.32 5.77
CA ALA A 55 1.36 1.58 4.90
C ALA A 55 2.46 2.35 5.62
N PHE A 56 3.71 2.00 5.35
CA PHE A 56 4.84 2.80 5.78
C PHE A 56 4.87 4.09 4.95
N VAL A 57 5.01 5.24 5.62
CA VAL A 57 5.09 6.53 4.92
C VAL A 57 6.52 6.75 4.45
N VAL A 58 6.76 6.65 3.14
CA VAL A 58 8.08 6.83 2.54
C VAL A 58 8.43 8.31 2.39
N SER A 59 7.46 9.14 2.00
CA SER A 59 7.62 10.59 1.94
C SER A 59 6.30 11.32 2.09
N ARG A 60 6.39 12.61 2.48
CA ARG A 60 5.28 13.56 2.53
C ARG A 60 5.74 14.84 1.86
N GLU A 61 4.99 15.34 0.88
CA GLU A 61 5.34 16.55 0.12
C GLU A 61 6.79 16.50 -0.42
N GLY A 62 7.22 15.31 -0.88
CA GLY A 62 8.58 15.09 -1.39
C GLY A 62 9.69 15.05 -0.33
N MET A 63 9.37 15.29 0.95
CA MET A 63 10.32 15.20 2.06
C MET A 63 10.22 13.86 2.77
N LEU A 64 11.36 13.37 3.28
CA LEU A 64 11.36 12.24 4.20
C LEU A 64 10.56 12.60 5.46
N PRO A 65 9.78 11.65 6.02
CA PRO A 65 9.10 11.88 7.28
C PRO A 65 10.12 12.19 8.38
N ARG A 66 9.79 13.14 9.25
CA ARG A 66 10.61 13.46 10.44
C ARG A 66 10.76 12.25 11.36
N GLU A 67 9.71 11.44 11.44
CA GLU A 67 9.64 10.22 12.22
C GLU A 67 9.09 9.09 11.31
N PRO A 68 9.84 7.99 11.12
CA PRO A 68 9.34 6.80 10.46
C PRO A 68 8.09 6.28 11.17
N LYS A 69 7.03 5.96 10.43
CA LYS A 69 5.83 5.36 11.01
C LYS A 69 4.99 4.59 10.00
N MET A 70 4.23 3.63 10.54
CA MET A 70 3.07 3.05 9.87
C MET A 70 1.90 4.04 9.95
N GLY A 71 1.32 4.37 8.80
CA GLY A 71 0.07 5.12 8.70
C GLY A 71 -1.10 4.17 8.43
N VAL A 72 -2.28 4.55 8.93
CA VAL A 72 -3.57 3.89 8.64
C VAL A 72 -4.35 4.79 7.70
N PHE A 73 -4.68 4.29 6.52
CA PHE A 73 -5.35 5.06 5.46
C PHE A 73 -6.68 4.39 5.10
N LYS A 74 -7.77 5.15 5.12
CA LYS A 74 -9.03 4.67 4.55
C LYS A 74 -8.91 4.71 3.03
N LEU A 75 -9.22 3.61 2.35
CA LEU A 75 -8.97 3.48 0.90
C LEU A 75 -9.75 4.51 0.09
N ASP A 76 -11.00 4.80 0.47
CA ASP A 76 -11.85 5.80 -0.18
C ASP A 76 -11.37 7.25 0.03
N GLY A 77 -10.45 7.48 0.97
CA GLY A 77 -9.82 8.77 1.20
C GLY A 77 -8.51 8.97 0.43
N LEU A 78 -7.99 7.93 -0.25
CA LEU A 78 -6.79 8.01 -1.07
C LEU A 78 -7.16 8.52 -2.47
N ASN A 79 -6.90 9.80 -2.71
CA ASN A 79 -7.13 10.44 -4.00
C ASN A 79 -5.86 10.37 -4.86
N ASP A 80 -6.01 10.56 -6.18
CA ASP A 80 -4.90 10.55 -7.16
C ASP A 80 -3.98 9.33 -7.03
N LEU A 81 -4.56 8.18 -6.70
CA LEU A 81 -3.79 6.97 -6.42
C LEU A 81 -3.10 6.47 -7.69
N GLN A 82 -1.78 6.28 -7.62
CA GLN A 82 -0.99 5.72 -8.71
C GLN A 82 0.01 4.71 -8.17
N LEU A 83 0.17 3.61 -8.89
CA LEU A 83 1.25 2.66 -8.67
C LEU A 83 2.57 3.26 -9.16
N LEU A 84 3.61 3.19 -8.34
CA LEU A 84 4.95 3.60 -8.71
C LEU A 84 5.79 2.35 -8.97
N GLN A 85 6.59 2.36 -10.03
CA GLN A 85 7.60 1.34 -10.32
C GLN A 85 8.82 1.46 -9.38
N ARG A 86 8.55 1.57 -8.08
CA ARG A 86 9.52 1.70 -6.99
C ARG A 86 9.24 0.60 -5.97
N PRO A 87 10.12 -0.40 -5.83
CA PRO A 87 9.95 -1.44 -4.81
C PRO A 87 10.11 -0.86 -3.40
N PHE A 88 9.55 -1.56 -2.41
CA PHE A 88 9.81 -1.34 -0.99
C PHE A 88 10.07 -2.68 -0.28
N GLU A 89 10.81 -2.61 0.82
CA GLU A 89 11.00 -3.75 1.73
C GLU A 89 10.02 -3.67 2.90
N ALA A 90 9.68 -4.83 3.47
CA ALA A 90 8.87 -4.91 4.65
C ALA A 90 9.47 -4.05 5.78
N SER A 91 8.68 -3.16 6.35
CA SER A 91 9.09 -2.31 7.47
C SER A 91 9.15 -3.14 8.75
N ASP A 92 10.21 -2.98 9.55
CA ASP A 92 10.31 -3.57 10.90
C ASP A 92 9.18 -3.14 11.86
N MET A 93 8.46 -2.06 11.53
CA MET A 93 7.30 -1.59 12.30
C MET A 93 5.99 -2.30 11.90
N PHE A 94 6.01 -3.11 10.84
CA PHE A 94 4.85 -3.90 10.44
C PHE A 94 4.76 -5.17 11.28
N GLN A 95 3.67 -5.28 12.04
CA GLN A 95 3.36 -6.44 12.86
C GLN A 95 2.19 -7.22 12.23
N PRO A 96 2.44 -8.18 11.32
CA PRO A 96 1.38 -8.88 10.59
C PRO A 96 0.41 -9.63 11.52
N GLU A 97 0.88 -10.06 12.69
CA GLU A 97 0.10 -10.79 13.70
C GLU A 97 -0.70 -9.88 14.66
N ALA A 98 -0.71 -8.56 14.41
CA ALA A 98 -1.44 -7.65 15.29
C ALA A 98 -2.95 -7.99 15.31
N ALA A 99 -3.53 -8.04 16.51
CA ALA A 99 -4.92 -8.50 16.72
C ALA A 99 -5.98 -7.75 15.87
N LYS A 100 -5.72 -6.50 15.49
CA LYS A 100 -6.60 -5.70 14.62
C LYS A 100 -6.76 -6.27 13.19
N TYR A 101 -5.90 -7.19 12.77
CA TYR A 101 -5.93 -7.82 11.45
C TYR A 101 -6.61 -9.20 11.47
N ALA A 102 -6.76 -9.81 12.65
CA ALA A 102 -7.30 -11.16 12.79
C ALA A 102 -8.73 -11.26 12.22
N GLY A 103 -8.93 -12.15 11.24
CA GLY A 103 -10.23 -12.42 10.62
C GLY A 103 -10.74 -11.33 9.67
N VAL A 104 -9.97 -10.27 9.42
CA VAL A 104 -10.40 -9.13 8.58
C VAL A 104 -9.41 -8.75 7.46
N THR A 105 -8.23 -9.37 7.44
CA THR A 105 -7.23 -9.19 6.37
C THR A 105 -7.73 -9.71 5.03
N LEU A 106 -7.52 -8.92 3.99
CA LEU A 106 -7.77 -9.30 2.60
C LEU A 106 -6.49 -9.63 1.85
N MET A 107 -5.43 -8.87 2.11
CA MET A 107 -4.11 -9.04 1.51
C MET A 107 -3.05 -8.44 2.41
N ALA A 108 -1.92 -9.11 2.58
CA ALA A 108 -0.73 -8.56 3.22
C ALA A 108 0.48 -8.88 2.34
N ILE A 109 1.56 -8.11 2.51
CA ILE A 109 2.85 -8.48 1.92
C ILE A 109 3.24 -9.88 2.39
N GLU A 110 3.92 -10.62 1.53
CA GLU A 110 4.51 -11.88 1.94
C GLU A 110 5.61 -11.57 2.98
N PRO A 111 5.62 -12.25 4.15
CA PRO A 111 6.76 -12.18 5.04
C PRO A 111 8.02 -12.59 4.26
N PRO A 112 9.18 -11.94 4.44
CA PRO A 112 10.40 -12.43 3.83
C PRO A 112 10.55 -13.91 4.20
N ALA A 113 10.78 -14.76 3.19
CA ALA A 113 10.96 -16.18 3.41
C ALA A 113 12.06 -16.37 4.45
N ASN A 114 11.69 -16.84 5.65
CA ASN A 114 12.67 -17.31 6.60
C ASN A 114 13.25 -18.59 6.00
N ASP A 115 14.38 -18.49 5.30
CA ASP A 115 15.27 -19.62 5.00
C ASP A 115 15.93 -20.11 6.30
N SER A 116 15.11 -20.48 7.27
CA SER A 116 15.50 -21.15 8.50
C SER A 116 14.83 -22.51 8.53
N GLN A 117 15.24 -23.34 7.58
CA GLN A 117 15.12 -24.78 7.74
C GLN A 117 16.33 -25.44 7.08
N LEU A 118 17.42 -25.54 7.85
CA LEU A 118 18.19 -26.76 8.11
C LEU A 118 19.19 -26.52 9.25
#